data_AF-A0A3A0BPA0-F1
#
_entry.id   AF-A0A3A0BPA0-F1
#
_cell.length_a   1.000
_cell.length_b   1.000
_cell.length_c   1.000
_cell.angle_alpha   90.00
_cell.angle_beta   90.00
_cell.angle_gamma   90.00
#
_symmetry.space_group_name_H-M   'P 1'
#
loop_
_entity.id
_entity.type
_entity.pdbx_description
1 polymer ?
#
loop_
_entity_poly.entity_id
_entity_poly.type
_entity_poly.pdbx_seq_one_letter_code
_entity_poly.pdbx_strand_id
1 'polypeptide(L)'
;MPAPIKSGLKPGSAVSKSGAVSYVRFSDKLTASITDIAKIIEQHKEMIDSIQEVAIELTGSIGSLHTLTVKYARTANQILDVLLPILKNLPLIPKNVMQMLVNLESLTQKIIDNETATTKTINDVNSGLKTGDANKLKAHAGQLQAVTRTITSIIPKG
;
A
#
# COMPACT_ATOMS: atom_id res chain seq x y z
N MET A 1 -3.72 -53.05 77.90
CA MET A 1 -5.08 -53.58 78.16
C MET A 1 -6.08 -52.81 77.29
N PRO A 2 -7.17 -53.46 76.85
CA PRO A 2 -7.59 -53.72 75.45
C PRO A 2 -8.58 -52.65 74.91
N ALA A 3 -9.06 -52.55 73.66
CA ALA A 3 -9.43 -53.47 72.58
C ALA A 3 -9.79 -52.60 71.31
N PRO A 4 -10.46 -53.09 70.23
CA PRO A 4 -10.04 -54.08 69.25
C PRO A 4 -10.26 -53.66 67.76
N ILE A 5 -9.78 -54.55 66.91
CA ILE A 5 -9.81 -54.73 65.46
C ILE A 5 -11.23 -54.75 64.86
N LYS A 6 -11.44 -54.19 63.65
CA LYS A 6 -12.14 -54.92 62.58
C LYS A 6 -11.69 -54.50 61.18
N SER A 7 -11.06 -55.47 60.54
CA SER A 7 -10.66 -55.56 59.14
C SER A 7 -11.88 -55.80 58.24
N GLY A 8 -11.93 -55.10 57.12
CA GLY A 8 -12.68 -55.48 55.92
C GLY A 8 -11.80 -55.23 54.69
N LEU A 9 -11.23 -56.30 54.13
CA LEU A 9 -10.34 -56.29 52.98
C LEU A 9 -11.11 -56.26 51.64
N LYS A 10 -10.63 -55.37 50.73
CA LYS A 10 -10.37 -55.55 49.28
C LYS A 10 -11.55 -55.68 48.30
N PRO A 11 -11.31 -55.60 46.97
CA PRO A 11 -10.32 -54.83 46.20
C PRO A 11 -10.99 -54.11 45.01
N GLY A 12 -10.37 -53.06 44.45
CA GLY A 12 -10.95 -52.42 43.26
C GLY A 12 -10.06 -51.34 42.66
N SER A 13 -8.95 -51.77 42.08
CA SER A 13 -8.30 -51.00 41.00
C SER A 13 -9.22 -50.98 39.77
N ALA A 14 -9.09 -49.93 38.96
CA ALA A 14 -9.86 -49.58 37.76
C ALA A 14 -11.22 -48.93 38.09
N VAL A 15 -11.56 -47.76 37.58
CA VAL A 15 -11.39 -47.31 36.19
C VAL A 15 -11.21 -45.80 36.19
N SER A 16 -10.06 -45.31 35.74
CA SER A 16 -9.98 -43.98 35.10
C SER A 16 -11.03 -44.01 34.00
N LYS A 17 -12.19 -43.38 34.21
CA LYS A 17 -13.26 -43.40 33.23
C LYS A 17 -12.72 -42.73 31.98
N SER A 18 -12.37 -43.60 31.04
CA SER A 18 -11.97 -43.31 29.67
C SER A 18 -12.79 -42.13 29.15
N GLY A 19 -12.08 -41.20 28.51
CA GLY A 19 -12.54 -39.88 28.12
C GLY A 19 -14.03 -39.80 27.87
N ALA A 20 -14.74 -39.05 28.72
CA ALA A 20 -16.03 -38.51 28.35
C ALA A 20 -15.75 -37.58 27.15
N VAL A 21 -15.90 -38.11 25.94
CA VAL A 21 -16.06 -37.28 24.75
C VAL A 21 -17.33 -36.50 25.02
N SER A 22 -17.17 -35.28 25.55
CA SER A 22 -18.26 -34.34 25.77
C SER A 22 -19.02 -34.27 24.45
N TYR A 23 -20.28 -34.72 24.44
CA TYR A 23 -21.11 -34.68 23.25
C TYR A 23 -21.27 -33.21 22.86
N VAL A 24 -20.46 -32.76 21.90
CA VAL A 24 -20.50 -31.38 21.43
C VAL A 24 -21.58 -31.32 20.39
N ARG A 25 -22.63 -30.55 20.63
CA ARG A 25 -23.68 -30.38 19.63
C ARG A 25 -23.07 -29.67 18.43
N PHE A 26 -23.39 -30.15 17.24
CA PHE A 26 -22.98 -29.52 15.98
C PHE A 26 -23.40 -28.04 15.93
N SER A 27 -24.56 -27.71 16.52
CA SER A 27 -25.04 -26.33 16.68
C SER A 27 -24.04 -25.45 17.45
N ASP A 28 -23.46 -25.96 18.53
CA ASP A 28 -22.56 -25.18 19.40
C ASP A 28 -21.23 -24.92 18.70
N LYS A 29 -20.74 -25.90 17.94
CA LYS A 29 -19.56 -25.75 17.05
C LYS A 29 -19.83 -24.77 15.90
N LEU A 30 -21.00 -24.84 15.28
CA LEU A 30 -21.40 -23.96 14.20
C LEU A 30 -21.55 -22.51 14.71
N THR A 31 -22.22 -22.30 15.84
CA THR A 31 -22.37 -20.99 16.48
C THR A 31 -21.00 -20.40 16.85
N ALA A 32 -20.12 -21.19 17.48
CA ALA A 32 -18.76 -20.73 17.78
C ALA A 32 -18.00 -20.33 16.50
N SER A 33 -18.10 -21.13 15.43
CA SER A 33 -17.47 -20.83 14.15
C SER A 33 -18.02 -19.54 13.50
N ILE A 34 -19.33 -19.30 13.60
CA ILE A 34 -19.96 -18.06 13.09
C ILE A 34 -19.49 -16.85 13.91
N THR A 35 -19.39 -16.97 15.23
CA THR A 35 -18.86 -15.91 16.09
C THR A 35 -17.39 -15.61 15.79
N ASP A 36 -16.58 -16.63 15.53
CA ASP A 36 -15.19 -16.48 15.12
C ASP A 36 -15.08 -15.80 13.75
N ILE A 37 -15.90 -16.20 12.78
CA ILE A 37 -15.98 -15.54 11.46
C ILE A 37 -16.37 -14.07 11.62
N ALA A 38 -17.37 -13.76 12.44
CA ALA A 38 -17.78 -12.38 12.69
C ALA A 38 -16.66 -11.54 13.33
N LYS A 39 -15.90 -12.11 14.26
CA LYS A 39 -14.74 -11.47 14.88
C LYS A 39 -13.61 -11.22 13.88
N ILE A 40 -13.33 -12.21 13.02
CA ILE A 40 -12.34 -12.09 11.96
C ILE A 40 -12.75 -11.02 10.94
N ILE A 41 -14.05 -10.92 10.60
CA ILE A 41 -14.58 -9.88 9.71
C ILE A 41 -14.36 -8.48 10.31
N GLU A 42 -14.64 -8.28 11.59
CA GLU A 42 -14.42 -6.98 12.24
C GLU A 42 -12.93 -6.59 12.27
N GLN A 43 -12.05 -7.56 12.57
CA GLN A 43 -10.60 -7.34 12.51
C GLN A 43 -10.11 -7.00 11.09
N HIS A 44 -10.65 -7.68 10.07
CA HIS A 44 -10.32 -7.35 8.68
C HIS A 44 -10.85 -5.97 8.28
N LYS A 45 -12.01 -5.55 8.78
CA LYS A 45 -12.54 -4.20 8.54
C LYS A 45 -11.62 -3.12 9.11
N GLU A 46 -11.22 -3.23 10.38
CA GLU A 46 -10.27 -2.28 11.00
C GLU A 46 -8.94 -2.21 10.24
N MET A 47 -8.46 -3.36 9.74
CA MET A 47 -7.25 -3.42 8.93
C MET A 47 -7.44 -2.75 7.55
N ILE A 48 -8.58 -2.97 6.88
CA ILE A 48 -8.90 -2.36 5.60
C ILE A 48 -9.02 -0.84 5.75
N ASP A 49 -9.69 -0.37 6.79
CA ASP A 49 -9.82 1.06 7.12
C ASP A 49 -8.44 1.68 7.34
N SER A 50 -7.57 0.99 8.09
CA SER A 50 -6.17 1.45 8.30
C SER A 50 -5.37 1.51 6.99
N ILE A 51 -5.49 0.51 6.12
CA ILE A 51 -4.84 0.51 4.80
C ILE A 51 -5.36 1.66 3.94
N GLN A 52 -6.66 1.92 3.98
CA GLN A 52 -7.30 3.01 3.24
C GLN A 52 -6.81 4.38 3.73
N GLU A 53 -6.74 4.59 5.03
CA GLU A 53 -6.23 5.83 5.65
C GLU A 53 -4.77 6.10 5.20
N VAL A 54 -3.90 5.10 5.34
CA VAL A 54 -2.49 5.19 4.89
C VAL A 54 -2.40 5.43 3.38
N ALA A 55 -3.25 4.78 2.59
CA ALA A 55 -3.27 4.99 1.15
C ALA A 55 -3.72 6.42 0.78
N ILE A 56 -4.66 7.01 1.51
CA ILE A 56 -5.09 8.41 1.32
C ILE A 56 -3.93 9.36 1.63
N GLU A 57 -3.25 9.15 2.76
CA GLU A 57 -2.11 9.99 3.16
C GLU A 57 -0.92 9.88 2.19
N LEU A 58 -0.62 8.65 1.72
CA LEU A 58 0.39 8.40 0.70
C LEU A 58 0.03 9.06 -0.64
N THR A 59 -1.23 8.94 -1.07
CA THR A 59 -1.73 9.57 -2.30
C THR A 59 -1.63 11.10 -2.20
N GLY A 60 -1.98 11.67 -1.04
CA GLY A 60 -1.79 13.10 -0.76
C GLY A 60 -0.32 13.52 -0.85
N SER A 61 0.58 12.76 -0.22
CA SER A 61 2.02 13.01 -0.26
C SER A 61 2.59 12.95 -1.68
N ILE A 62 2.17 11.96 -2.49
CA ILE A 62 2.52 11.86 -3.91
C ILE A 62 2.02 13.09 -4.68
N GLY A 63 0.79 13.55 -4.40
CA GLY A 63 0.25 14.80 -4.95
C GLY A 63 1.12 16.02 -4.68
N SER A 64 1.54 16.20 -3.43
CA SER A 64 2.42 17.30 -3.04
C SER A 64 3.80 17.21 -3.70
N LEU A 65 4.42 16.03 -3.71
CA LEU A 65 5.70 15.79 -4.37
C LEU A 65 5.63 16.02 -5.88
N HIS A 66 4.56 15.55 -6.52
CA HIS A 66 4.35 15.77 -7.95
C HIS A 66 4.22 17.26 -8.26
N THR A 67 3.42 17.99 -7.49
CA THR A 67 3.27 19.44 -7.63
C THR A 67 4.60 20.18 -7.50
N LEU A 68 5.40 19.83 -6.48
CA LEU A 68 6.74 20.38 -6.29
C LEU A 68 7.66 20.04 -7.48
N THR A 69 7.65 18.79 -7.93
CA THR A 69 8.45 18.32 -9.06
C THR A 69 8.10 19.07 -10.34
N VAL A 70 6.81 19.26 -10.64
CA VAL A 70 6.38 20.03 -11.81
C VAL A 70 6.80 21.50 -11.69
N LYS A 71 6.68 22.10 -10.49
CA LYS A 71 7.15 23.47 -10.26
C LYS A 71 8.64 23.61 -10.55
N TYR A 72 9.47 22.71 -10.03
CA TYR A 72 10.91 22.71 -10.30
C TYR A 72 11.23 22.41 -11.77
N ALA A 73 10.49 21.50 -12.40
CA ALA A 73 10.62 21.22 -13.83
C ALA A 73 10.33 22.46 -14.68
N ARG A 74 9.27 23.23 -14.38
CA ARG A 74 8.99 24.51 -15.07
C ARG A 74 10.12 25.51 -14.87
N THR A 75 10.62 25.67 -13.65
CA THR A 75 11.75 26.59 -13.39
C THR A 75 13.00 26.17 -14.16
N ALA A 76 13.33 24.89 -14.17
CA ALA A 76 14.45 24.36 -14.95
C ALA A 76 14.24 24.58 -16.46
N ASN A 77 13.03 24.36 -16.98
CA ASN A 77 12.71 24.60 -18.38
C ASN A 77 12.88 26.08 -18.75
N GLN A 78 12.36 27.00 -17.94
CA GLN A 78 12.53 28.45 -18.16
C GLN A 78 14.00 28.88 -18.18
N ILE A 79 14.83 28.30 -17.31
CA ILE A 79 16.27 28.55 -17.30
C ILE A 79 16.92 28.01 -18.59
N LEU A 80 16.55 26.81 -19.02
CA LEU A 80 17.05 26.19 -20.25
C LEU A 80 16.63 26.97 -21.51
N ASP A 81 15.40 27.48 -21.55
CA ASP A 81 14.90 28.31 -22.66
C ASP A 81 15.75 29.57 -22.87
N VAL A 82 16.29 30.14 -21.79
CA VAL A 82 17.19 31.31 -21.84
C VAL A 82 18.64 30.89 -22.15
N LEU A 83 19.12 29.80 -21.55
CA LEU A 83 20.52 29.37 -21.67
C LEU A 83 20.82 28.71 -23.02
N LEU A 84 19.95 27.83 -23.53
CA LEU A 84 20.20 27.05 -24.74
C LEU A 84 20.51 27.92 -25.97
N PRO A 85 19.79 29.03 -26.26
CA PRO A 85 20.13 29.91 -27.37
C PRO A 85 21.51 30.56 -27.23
N ILE A 86 21.88 30.99 -26.02
CA ILE A 86 23.19 31.60 -25.74
C ILE A 86 24.30 30.58 -25.97
N LEU A 87 24.10 29.37 -25.46
CA LEU A 87 25.07 28.28 -25.56
C LEU A 87 25.20 27.76 -27.00
N LYS A 88 24.12 27.70 -27.78
CA LYS A 88 24.16 27.32 -29.21
C LYS A 88 24.97 28.31 -30.06
N ASN A 89 25.03 29.58 -29.66
CA ASN A 89 25.79 30.62 -30.36
C ASN A 89 27.27 30.69 -29.94
N LEU A 90 27.72 29.87 -28.97
CA LEU A 90 29.10 29.82 -28.51
C LEU A 90 29.87 28.69 -29.22
N PRO A 91 30.97 28.98 -29.96
CA PRO A 91 31.69 28.00 -30.75
C PRO A 91 32.51 26.97 -29.94
N LEU A 92 32.64 27.14 -28.62
CA LEU A 92 33.54 26.37 -27.76
C LEU A 92 32.83 25.42 -26.77
N ILE A 93 31.55 25.11 -26.96
CA ILE A 93 30.82 24.26 -26.02
C ILE A 93 31.02 22.77 -26.34
N PRO A 94 31.43 21.94 -25.36
CA PRO A 94 31.50 20.49 -25.55
C PRO A 94 30.12 19.90 -25.86
N LYS A 95 30.05 19.02 -26.86
CA LYS A 95 28.79 18.34 -27.27
C LYS A 95 28.07 17.65 -26.12
N ASN A 96 28.82 17.09 -25.16
CA ASN A 96 28.27 16.40 -23.99
C ASN A 96 27.45 17.34 -23.09
N VAL A 97 27.87 18.59 -22.93
CA VAL A 97 27.16 19.60 -22.14
C VAL A 97 25.88 20.01 -22.85
N MET A 98 25.95 20.24 -24.16
CA MET A 98 24.77 20.56 -24.97
C MET A 98 23.73 19.43 -24.94
N GLN A 99 24.19 18.18 -25.08
CA GLN A 99 23.35 16.99 -24.98
C GLN A 99 22.67 16.88 -23.61
N MET A 100 23.41 17.14 -22.53
CA MET A 100 22.87 17.13 -21.17
C MET A 100 21.74 18.16 -21.02
N LEU A 101 21.92 19.39 -21.51
CA LEU A 101 20.91 20.45 -21.39
C LEU A 101 19.65 20.14 -22.20
N VAL A 102 19.81 19.60 -23.42
CA VAL A 102 18.68 19.14 -24.26
C VAL A 102 17.95 17.96 -23.62
N ASN A 103 18.69 17.03 -23.00
CA ASN A 103 18.08 15.93 -22.27
C ASN A 103 17.33 16.43 -21.02
N LEU A 104 17.87 17.44 -20.34
CA LEU A 104 17.23 18.08 -19.19
C LEU A 104 15.93 18.76 -19.61
N GLU A 105 15.94 19.52 -20.72
CA GLU A 105 14.75 20.16 -21.33
C GLU A 105 13.70 19.11 -21.68
N SER A 106 14.09 18.03 -22.34
CA SER A 106 13.18 16.93 -22.69
C SER A 106 12.56 16.29 -21.45
N LEU A 107 13.34 16.10 -20.38
CA LEU A 107 12.85 15.52 -19.13
C LEU A 107 11.88 16.47 -18.41
N THR A 108 12.25 17.74 -18.29
CA THR A 108 11.41 18.76 -17.64
C THR A 108 10.11 18.95 -18.40
N GLN A 109 10.18 18.99 -19.74
CA GLN A 109 8.99 19.11 -20.57
C GLN A 109 8.06 17.89 -20.43
N LYS A 110 8.61 16.66 -20.41
CA LYS A 110 7.80 15.45 -20.15
C LYS A 110 7.11 15.48 -18.78
N ILE A 111 7.75 16.04 -17.76
CA ILE A 111 7.14 16.18 -16.42
C ILE A 111 5.98 17.19 -16.48
N ILE A 112 6.18 18.32 -17.15
CA ILE A 112 5.18 19.39 -17.30
C ILE A 112 3.99 18.89 -18.13
N ASP A 113 4.23 18.24 -19.26
CA ASP A 113 3.19 17.74 -20.16
C ASP A 113 2.28 16.70 -19.48
N ASN A 114 2.84 15.92 -18.56
CA ASN A 114 2.09 14.89 -17.82
C ASN A 114 1.43 15.41 -16.53
N GLU A 115 1.61 16.67 -16.15
CA GLU A 115 1.08 17.24 -14.91
C GLU A 115 -0.43 17.06 -14.80
N THR A 116 -1.18 17.45 -15.83
CA THR A 116 -2.64 17.41 -15.79
C THR A 116 -3.16 15.98 -15.66
N ALA A 117 -2.60 15.05 -16.43
CA ALA A 117 -2.98 13.64 -16.39
C ALA A 117 -2.63 12.99 -15.04
N THR A 118 -1.45 13.30 -14.50
CA THR A 118 -0.99 12.77 -13.20
C THR A 118 -1.81 13.34 -12.05
N THR A 119 -2.06 14.65 -12.04
CA THR A 119 -2.92 15.32 -11.04
C THR A 119 -4.33 14.76 -11.06
N LYS A 120 -4.91 14.56 -12.26
CA LYS A 120 -6.22 13.92 -12.40
C LYS A 120 -6.21 12.50 -11.81
N THR A 121 -5.21 11.69 -12.15
CA THR A 121 -5.07 10.32 -11.64
C THR A 121 -4.98 10.31 -10.11
N ILE A 122 -4.19 11.20 -9.51
CA ILE A 122 -4.06 11.33 -8.05
C ILE A 122 -5.40 11.71 -7.41
N ASN A 123 -6.14 12.65 -8.01
CA ASN A 123 -7.45 13.05 -7.53
C ASN A 123 -8.48 11.90 -7.64
N ASP A 124 -8.48 11.18 -8.76
CA ASP A 124 -9.37 10.05 -9.00
C ASP A 124 -9.11 8.91 -8.00
N VAL A 125 -7.84 8.63 -7.72
CA VAL A 125 -7.42 7.64 -6.70
C VAL A 125 -7.81 8.09 -5.30
N ASN A 126 -7.52 9.34 -4.93
CA ASN A 126 -7.91 9.89 -3.63
C ASN A 126 -9.43 9.87 -3.43
N SER A 127 -10.19 10.19 -4.48
CA SER A 127 -11.65 10.09 -4.46
C SER A 127 -12.11 8.65 -4.29
N GLY A 128 -11.56 7.70 -5.07
CA GLY A 128 -11.89 6.29 -4.98
C GLY A 128 -11.57 5.68 -3.62
N LEU A 129 -10.43 6.06 -3.02
CA LEU A 129 -10.05 5.66 -1.67
C LEU A 129 -11.03 6.24 -0.65
N LYS A 130 -11.36 7.53 -0.68
CA LYS A 130 -12.31 8.14 0.27
C LYS A 130 -13.72 7.57 0.18
N THR A 131 -14.18 7.19 -1.01
CA THR A 131 -15.53 6.65 -1.19
C THR A 131 -15.61 5.13 -1.03
N GLY A 132 -14.48 4.44 -0.77
CA GLY A 132 -14.43 2.98 -0.72
C GLY A 132 -14.84 2.31 -2.04
N ASP A 133 -14.73 3.03 -3.17
CA ASP A 133 -15.23 2.57 -4.46
C ASP A 133 -14.17 1.71 -5.15
N ALA A 134 -14.24 0.41 -4.91
CA ALA A 134 -13.34 -0.58 -5.49
C ALA A 134 -13.35 -0.59 -7.03
N ASN A 135 -14.46 -0.20 -7.66
CA ASN A 135 -14.55 -0.14 -9.12
C ASN A 135 -13.75 1.04 -9.68
N LYS A 136 -13.78 2.20 -9.01
CA LYS A 136 -12.90 3.34 -9.33
C LYS A 136 -11.44 2.99 -9.11
N LEU A 137 -11.09 2.37 -7.98
CA LEU A 137 -9.71 1.95 -7.70
C LEU A 137 -9.19 0.97 -8.75
N LYS A 138 -10.01 0.01 -9.18
CA LYS A 138 -9.65 -0.97 -10.21
C LYS A 138 -9.52 -0.34 -11.60
N ALA A 139 -10.37 0.65 -11.93
CA ALA A 139 -10.28 1.39 -13.19
C ALA A 139 -8.98 2.22 -13.28
N HIS A 140 -8.51 2.77 -12.17
CA HIS A 140 -7.33 3.65 -12.13
C HIS A 140 -6.03 2.94 -11.71
N ALA A 141 -6.08 1.69 -11.24
CA ALA A 141 -4.90 0.90 -10.90
C ALA A 141 -3.94 0.70 -12.09
N GLY A 142 -4.49 0.55 -13.30
CA GLY A 142 -3.68 0.49 -14.53
C GLY A 142 -2.95 1.80 -14.83
N GLN A 143 -3.56 2.94 -14.50
CA GLN A 143 -2.97 4.27 -14.67
C GLN A 143 -1.90 4.54 -13.60
N LEU A 144 -2.14 4.14 -12.35
CA LEU A 144 -1.12 4.18 -11.29
C LEU A 144 0.10 3.31 -11.61
N GLN A 145 -0.09 2.12 -12.20
CA GLN A 145 1.02 1.31 -12.70
C GLN A 145 1.79 2.01 -13.83
N ALA A 146 1.09 2.69 -14.74
CA ALA A 146 1.73 3.46 -15.80
C ALA A 146 2.55 4.62 -15.23
N VAL A 147 2.00 5.38 -14.29
CA VAL A 147 2.72 6.45 -13.56
C VAL A 147 3.93 5.90 -12.83
N THR A 148 3.79 4.76 -12.13
CA THR A 148 4.90 4.11 -11.42
C THR A 148 6.00 3.67 -12.37
N ARG A 149 5.67 3.09 -13.54
CA ARG A 149 6.64 2.72 -14.57
C ARG A 149 7.35 3.93 -15.13
N THR A 150 6.61 5.02 -15.39
CA THR A 150 7.19 6.29 -15.85
C THR A 150 8.16 6.85 -14.81
N ILE A 151 7.76 6.92 -13.54
CA ILE A 151 8.65 7.37 -12.43
C ILE A 151 9.87 6.46 -12.31
N THR A 152 9.68 5.13 -12.36
CA THR A 152 10.79 4.15 -12.29
C THR A 152 11.75 4.28 -13.46
N SER A 153 11.24 4.59 -14.67
CA SER A 153 12.08 4.80 -15.85
C SER A 153 12.89 6.11 -15.80
N ILE A 154 12.51 7.04 -14.92
CA ILE A 154 13.19 8.31 -14.69
C ILE A 154 14.26 8.17 -13.59
N ILE A 155 14.12 7.18 -12.70
CA ILE A 155 15.13 6.88 -11.68
C ILE A 155 16.32 6.16 -12.36
N PRO A 156 17.55 6.71 -12.32
CA PRO A 156 18.71 6.05 -12.89
C PRO A 156 18.94 4.72 -12.17
N LYS A 157 19.14 3.65 -12.92
CA LYS A 157 19.64 2.40 -12.35
C LYS A 157 21.10 2.66 -11.97
N GLY A 158 21.36 2.69 -10.67
CA GLY A 158 22.72 2.68 -10.12
C GLY A 158 23.49 1.44 -10.55
#